data_AF-A0A850G8L7-F1
#
_entry.id   AF-A0A850G8L7-F1
#
_cell.length_a   1.000
_cell.length_b   1.000
_cell.length_c   1.000
_cell.angle_alpha   90.00
_cell.angle_beta   90.00
_cell.angle_gamma   90.00
#
_symmetry.space_group_name_H-M   'P 1'
#
loop_
_entity.id
_entity.type
_entity.pdbx_description
1 polymer ?
#
loop_
_entity_poly.entity_id
_entity_poly.type
_entity_poly.pdbx_seq_one_letter_code
_entity_poly.pdbx_strand_id
1 'polypeptide(L)'
;MSEEDEREQAERRYMVELGLRIRAERILRSMTQKDAAQAAGIATDMISRIENGRYQSPGLRTLLRIADGFGMPVSKLLPDGSNDPPRAESQNARLVALTHRAEPRDLDLIVEIASAIVNRK
;
A
#
# COMPACT_ATOMS: atom_id res chain seq x y z
N MET A 1 15.47 -16.68 -13.50
CA MET A 1 14.26 -17.18 -12.82
C MET A 1 13.20 -17.33 -13.89
N SER A 2 12.25 -18.26 -13.74
CA SER A 2 11.18 -18.40 -14.73
C SER A 2 10.17 -17.25 -14.60
N GLU A 3 9.41 -16.96 -15.67
CA GLU A 3 8.31 -15.98 -15.61
C GLU A 3 7.24 -16.36 -14.56
N GLU A 4 7.10 -17.65 -14.28
CA GLU A 4 6.20 -18.18 -13.26
C GLU A 4 6.69 -17.86 -11.85
N ASP A 5 8.00 -18.03 -11.58
CA ASP A 5 8.62 -17.65 -10.30
C ASP A 5 8.46 -16.15 -10.01
N GLU A 6 8.57 -15.32 -11.05
CA GLU A 6 8.43 -13.86 -10.94
C GLU A 6 6.99 -13.45 -10.59
N ARG A 7 5.99 -14.13 -11.17
CA ARG A 7 4.57 -13.90 -10.87
C ARG A 7 4.23 -14.33 -9.44
N GLU A 8 4.67 -15.50 -9.02
CA GLU A 8 4.43 -15.99 -7.66
C GLU A 8 5.06 -15.06 -6.61
N GLN A 9 6.29 -14.59 -6.87
CA GLN A 9 6.93 -13.61 -6.00
C GLN A 9 6.18 -12.28 -5.94
N ALA A 10 5.68 -11.79 -7.07
CA ALA A 10 4.89 -10.56 -7.11
C ALA A 10 3.58 -10.70 -6.31
N GLU A 11 2.85 -11.81 -6.50
CA GLU A 11 1.63 -12.11 -5.74
C GLU A 11 1.93 -12.19 -4.24
N ARG A 12 3.01 -12.88 -3.86
CA ARG A 12 3.41 -12.99 -2.45
C ARG A 12 3.75 -11.64 -1.84
N ARG A 13 4.46 -10.76 -2.57
CA ARG A 13 4.74 -9.39 -2.12
C ARG A 13 3.45 -8.59 -1.93
N TYR A 14 2.53 -8.67 -2.88
CA TYR A 14 1.23 -8.01 -2.81
C TYR A 14 0.43 -8.43 -1.57
N MET A 15 0.39 -9.74 -1.27
CA MET A 15 -0.35 -10.27 -0.12
C MET A 15 0.27 -9.85 1.22
N VAL A 16 1.60 -9.75 1.30
CA VAL A 16 2.28 -9.21 2.48
C VAL A 16 1.91 -7.74 2.69
N GLU A 17 1.93 -6.93 1.64
CA GLU A 17 1.57 -5.51 1.74
C GLU A 17 0.09 -5.31 2.12
N LEU A 18 -0.81 -6.08 1.53
CA LEU A 18 -2.23 -6.10 1.89
C LEU A 18 -2.41 -6.37 3.39
N GLY A 19 -1.72 -7.38 3.94
CA GLY A 19 -1.74 -7.69 5.36
C GLY A 19 -1.24 -6.54 6.24
N LEU A 20 -0.15 -5.88 5.84
CA LEU A 20 0.41 -4.73 6.55
C LEU A 20 -0.55 -3.53 6.54
N ARG A 21 -1.20 -3.23 5.41
CA ARG A 21 -2.20 -2.16 5.30
C ARG A 21 -3.41 -2.42 6.20
N ILE A 22 -3.97 -3.64 6.17
CA ILE A 22 -5.07 -4.04 7.06
C ILE A 22 -4.68 -3.85 8.53
N ARG A 23 -3.46 -4.27 8.91
CA ARG A 23 -2.94 -4.07 10.27
C ARG A 23 -2.81 -2.59 10.64
N ALA A 24 -2.30 -1.76 9.74
CA ALA A 24 -2.14 -0.32 9.97
C ALA A 24 -3.50 0.35 10.20
N GLU A 25 -4.47 0.08 9.33
CA GLU A 25 -5.83 0.62 9.45
C GLU A 25 -6.54 0.17 10.73
N ARG A 26 -6.31 -1.08 11.16
CA ARG A 26 -6.81 -1.61 12.44
C ARG A 26 -6.21 -0.85 13.63
N ILE A 27 -4.90 -0.64 13.63
CA ILE A 27 -4.19 0.07 14.72
C ILE A 27 -4.60 1.54 14.78
N LEU A 28 -4.79 2.20 13.63
CA LEU A 28 -5.29 3.57 13.57
C LEU A 28 -6.68 3.72 14.22
N ARG A 29 -7.48 2.65 14.21
CA ARG A 29 -8.79 2.57 14.87
C ARG A 29 -8.73 2.06 16.31
N SER A 30 -7.54 1.85 16.85
CA SER A 30 -7.32 1.31 18.21
C SER A 30 -8.01 -0.05 18.44
N MET A 31 -8.18 -0.85 17.40
CA MET A 31 -8.80 -2.17 17.47
C MET A 31 -7.76 -3.26 17.77
N THR A 32 -8.09 -4.21 18.64
CA THR A 32 -7.36 -5.49 18.71
C THR A 32 -7.72 -6.37 17.51
N GLN A 33 -6.96 -7.44 17.25
CA GLN A 33 -7.32 -8.41 16.20
C GLN A 33 -8.69 -9.06 16.47
N LYS A 34 -9.06 -9.24 17.74
CA LYS A 34 -10.37 -9.76 18.15
C LYS A 34 -11.48 -8.77 17.82
N ASP A 35 -11.28 -7.48 18.08
CA ASP A 35 -12.26 -6.44 17.79
C ASP A 35 -12.49 -6.31 16.28
N ALA A 36 -11.41 -6.32 15.50
CA ALA A 36 -11.47 -6.31 14.04
C ALA A 36 -12.22 -7.53 13.48
N ALA A 37 -11.91 -8.72 14.01
CA ALA A 37 -12.58 -9.94 13.60
C ALA A 37 -14.08 -9.92 13.92
N GLN A 38 -14.44 -9.43 15.11
CA GLN A 38 -15.82 -9.26 15.53
C GLN A 38 -16.55 -8.25 14.64
N ALA A 39 -15.95 -7.08 14.37
CA ALA A 39 -16.53 -6.06 13.50
C ALA A 39 -16.75 -6.55 12.06
N ALA A 40 -15.81 -7.33 11.53
CA ALA A 40 -15.94 -7.96 10.21
C ALA A 40 -16.82 -9.24 10.21
N GLY A 41 -17.14 -9.78 11.39
CA GLY A 41 -17.83 -11.06 11.58
C GLY A 41 -17.05 -12.29 11.07
N ILE A 42 -15.71 -12.22 11.03
CA ILE A 42 -14.84 -13.33 10.63
C ILE A 42 -14.09 -13.89 11.83
N ALA A 43 -13.41 -15.01 11.65
CA ALA A 43 -12.64 -15.62 12.73
C ALA A 43 -11.34 -14.84 13.02
N THR A 44 -10.96 -14.72 14.30
CA THR A 44 -9.76 -13.96 14.73
C THR A 44 -8.47 -14.51 14.13
N ASP A 45 -8.38 -15.84 13.92
CA ASP A 45 -7.24 -16.48 13.25
C ASP A 45 -7.09 -16.02 11.80
N MET A 46 -8.20 -15.68 11.14
CA MET A 46 -8.20 -15.17 9.77
C MET A 46 -7.58 -13.79 9.70
N ILE A 47 -7.98 -12.86 10.58
CA ILE A 47 -7.33 -11.54 10.72
C ILE A 47 -5.83 -11.72 11.00
N SER A 48 -5.48 -12.58 11.96
CA SER A 48 -4.07 -12.81 12.30
C SER A 48 -3.26 -13.38 11.13
N ARG A 49 -3.79 -14.34 10.37
CA ARG A 49 -3.10 -14.90 9.20
C ARG A 49 -2.95 -13.88 8.07
N ILE A 50 -3.98 -13.06 7.82
CA ILE A 50 -3.93 -11.99 6.82
C ILE A 50 -2.85 -10.98 7.19
N GLU A 51 -2.88 -10.44 8.42
CA GLU A 51 -1.94 -9.40 8.87
C GLU A 51 -0.47 -9.85 8.91
N ASN A 52 -0.23 -11.15 9.01
CA ASN A 52 1.10 -11.73 9.04
C ASN A 52 1.55 -12.28 7.65
N GLY A 53 0.79 -12.03 6.58
CA GLY A 53 1.12 -12.51 5.22
C GLY A 53 1.07 -14.03 5.07
N ARG A 54 0.36 -14.74 5.96
CA ARG A 54 0.20 -16.20 5.95
C ARG A 54 -1.13 -16.65 5.32
N TYR A 55 -1.94 -15.71 4.86
CA TYR A 55 -3.19 -15.96 4.15
C TYR A 55 -2.98 -15.58 2.68
N GLN A 56 -2.80 -16.57 1.81
CA GLN A 56 -2.30 -16.35 0.46
C GLN A 56 -3.33 -15.74 -0.50
N SER A 57 -4.63 -15.87 -0.23
CA SER A 57 -5.65 -15.30 -1.13
C SER A 57 -6.98 -15.06 -0.41
N PRO A 58 -7.12 -13.96 0.36
CA PRO A 58 -8.41 -13.60 0.95
C PRO A 58 -9.40 -13.26 -0.16
N GLY A 59 -10.53 -13.98 -0.22
CA GLY A 59 -11.57 -13.69 -1.20
C GLY A 59 -12.17 -12.29 -1.03
N LEU A 60 -12.71 -11.73 -2.11
CA LEU A 60 -13.30 -10.38 -2.13
C LEU A 60 -14.34 -10.18 -1.00
N ARG A 61 -15.17 -11.19 -0.71
CA ARG A 61 -16.17 -11.14 0.37
C ARG A 61 -15.52 -10.92 1.74
N THR A 62 -14.36 -11.51 2.00
CA THR A 62 -13.62 -11.31 3.26
C THR A 62 -13.10 -9.87 3.34
N LEU A 63 -12.54 -9.35 2.25
CA LEU A 63 -12.02 -7.98 2.19
C LEU A 63 -13.13 -6.93 2.37
N LEU A 64 -14.28 -7.13 1.72
CA LEU A 64 -15.46 -6.26 1.89
C LEU A 64 -15.91 -6.24 3.35
N ARG A 65 -16.00 -7.41 4.01
CA ARG A 65 -16.39 -7.48 5.42
C ARG A 65 -15.40 -6.78 6.36
N ILE A 66 -14.10 -6.88 6.08
CA ILE A 66 -13.07 -6.16 6.85
C ILE A 66 -13.25 -4.65 6.65
N ALA A 67 -13.43 -4.20 5.41
CA ALA A 67 -13.62 -2.80 5.09
C ALA A 67 -14.88 -2.22 5.75
N ASP A 68 -16.00 -2.94 5.69
CA ASP A 68 -17.26 -2.61 6.35
C ASP A 68 -17.08 -2.53 7.87
N GLY A 69 -16.42 -3.52 8.47
CA GLY A 69 -16.09 -3.53 9.90
C GLY A 69 -15.18 -2.38 10.32
N PHE A 70 -14.37 -1.85 9.41
CA PHE A 70 -13.50 -0.69 9.63
C PHE A 70 -14.16 0.65 9.25
N GLY A 71 -15.38 0.62 8.69
CA GLY A 71 -16.10 1.81 8.24
C GLY A 71 -15.39 2.56 7.11
N MET A 72 -14.82 1.84 6.15
CA MET A 72 -14.06 2.42 5.03
C MET A 72 -14.38 1.72 3.70
N PRO A 73 -14.09 2.35 2.54
CA PRO A 73 -14.15 1.65 1.26
C PRO A 73 -13.03 0.60 1.15
N VAL A 74 -13.32 -0.54 0.52
CA VAL A 74 -12.36 -1.66 0.35
C VAL A 74 -11.08 -1.26 -0.37
N SER A 75 -11.13 -0.24 -1.23
CA SER A 75 -9.95 0.30 -1.92
C SER A 75 -8.86 0.80 -0.96
N LYS A 76 -9.23 1.22 0.27
CA LYS A 76 -8.26 1.63 1.30
C LYS A 76 -7.48 0.46 1.90
N LEU A 77 -7.98 -0.78 1.76
CA LEU A 77 -7.24 -1.97 2.19
C LEU A 77 -6.23 -2.42 1.13
N LEU A 78 -6.51 -2.15 -0.15
CA LEU A 78 -5.73 -2.69 -1.26
C LEU A 78 -4.40 -1.94 -1.41
N PRO A 79 -3.29 -2.65 -1.67
CA PRO A 79 -2.07 -2.05 -2.20
C PRO A 79 -2.33 -1.32 -3.51
N ASP A 80 -1.64 -0.18 -3.72
CA ASP A 80 -1.80 0.66 -4.91
C ASP A 80 -1.25 0.01 -6.20
N GLY A 81 -0.70 -1.20 -6.10
CA GLY A 81 -0.31 -2.02 -7.24
C GLY A 81 0.99 -1.60 -7.91
N SER A 82 1.68 -0.58 -7.41
CA SER A 82 3.03 -0.24 -7.83
C SER A 82 3.99 -1.31 -7.27
N ASN A 83 4.45 -2.20 -8.15
CA ASN A 83 5.61 -3.08 -7.91
C ASN A 83 6.92 -2.30 -7.68
N ASP A 84 6.86 -0.99 -7.44
CA ASP A 84 8.04 -0.21 -7.15
C ASP A 84 8.46 -0.47 -5.70
N PRO A 85 9.75 -0.78 -5.44
CA PRO A 85 10.25 -0.67 -4.09
C PRO A 85 9.92 0.75 -3.57
N PRO A 86 9.68 0.93 -2.25
CA PRO A 86 9.18 2.18 -1.65
C PRO A 86 10.10 3.41 -1.79
N ARG A 87 11.11 3.35 -2.67
CA ARG A 87 11.98 4.45 -3.06
C ARG A 87 11.39 5.37 -4.12
N ALA A 88 10.66 4.88 -5.12
CA ALA A 88 10.23 5.74 -6.25
C ALA A 88 9.02 6.62 -5.89
N GLU A 89 8.00 6.05 -5.22
CA GLU A 89 6.87 6.82 -4.70
C GLU A 89 7.29 7.80 -3.60
N SER A 90 8.26 7.43 -2.75
CA SER A 90 8.84 8.35 -1.77
C SER A 90 9.60 9.50 -2.44
N GLN A 91 10.29 9.26 -3.56
CA GLN A 91 11.00 10.32 -4.30
C GLN A 91 10.04 11.25 -5.05
N ASN A 92 9.01 10.72 -5.72
CA ASN A 92 8.00 11.54 -6.40
C ASN A 92 7.18 12.36 -5.39
N ALA A 93 6.73 11.74 -4.30
CA ALA A 93 6.03 12.45 -3.23
C ALA A 93 6.92 13.53 -2.59
N ARG A 94 8.21 13.24 -2.40
CA ARG A 94 9.19 14.21 -1.89
C ARG A 94 9.45 15.35 -2.88
N LEU A 95 9.51 15.08 -4.18
CA LEU A 95 9.65 16.09 -5.22
C LEU A 95 8.41 17.00 -5.28
N VAL A 96 7.20 16.43 -5.21
CA VAL A 96 5.94 17.17 -5.12
C VAL A 96 5.89 18.03 -3.85
N ALA A 97 6.30 17.49 -2.71
CA ALA A 97 6.33 18.26 -1.46
C ALA A 97 7.37 19.40 -1.48
N LEU A 98 8.51 19.21 -2.15
CA LEU A 98 9.54 20.25 -2.32
C LEU A 98 9.07 21.35 -3.26
N THR A 99 8.43 21.00 -4.38
CA THR A 99 7.92 21.97 -5.36
C THR A 99 6.80 22.84 -4.77
N HIS A 100 5.90 22.29 -3.96
CA HIS A 100 4.88 23.08 -3.26
C HIS A 100 5.43 24.12 -2.27
N ARG A 101 6.68 23.99 -1.83
CA ARG A 101 7.32 24.86 -0.84
C ARG A 101 8.40 25.75 -1.43
N ALA A 102 8.67 25.63 -2.72
CA ALA A 102 9.70 26.36 -3.43
C ALA A 102 9.18 27.74 -3.87
N GLU A 103 10.08 28.73 -3.90
CA GLU A 103 9.79 30.03 -4.50
C GLU A 103 9.80 29.93 -6.04
N PRO A 104 9.13 30.85 -6.78
CA PRO A 104 9.05 30.77 -8.24
C PRO A 104 10.40 30.63 -8.95
N ARG A 105 11.42 31.36 -8.50
CA ARG A 105 12.79 31.27 -9.04
C ARG A 105 13.45 29.90 -8.85
N ASP A 106 13.10 29.19 -7.77
CA ASP A 106 13.67 27.88 -7.45
C ASP A 106 12.95 26.79 -8.27
N LEU A 107 11.66 26.98 -8.56
CA LEU A 107 10.90 26.10 -9.46
C LEU A 107 11.44 26.13 -10.88
N ASP A 108 11.76 27.31 -11.41
CA ASP A 108 12.35 27.45 -12.75
C ASP A 108 13.66 26.67 -12.87
N LEU A 109 14.54 26.79 -11.86
CA LEU A 109 15.81 26.07 -11.80
C LEU A 109 15.60 24.54 -11.66
N ILE A 110 14.63 24.11 -10.85
CA ILE A 110 14.29 22.69 -10.68
C ILE A 110 13.83 22.10 -12.01
N VAL A 111 12.96 22.79 -12.76
CA VAL A 111 12.47 22.34 -14.06
C VAL A 111 13.59 22.28 -15.08
N GLU A 112 14.50 23.26 -15.10
CA GLU A 112 15.65 23.28 -16.00
C GLU A 112 16.58 22.09 -15.77
N ILE A 113 16.95 21.84 -14.50
CA ILE A 113 17.81 20.71 -14.12
C ILE A 113 17.13 19.37 -14.43
N ALA A 114 15.86 19.23 -14.06
CA ALA A 114 15.10 18.00 -14.32
C ALA A 114 15.00 17.73 -15.83
N SER A 115 14.74 18.76 -16.63
CA SER A 115 14.67 18.65 -18.10
C SER A 115 16.02 18.27 -18.70
N ALA A 116 17.13 18.84 -18.21
CA ALA A 116 18.48 18.50 -18.66
C ALA A 116 18.85 17.04 -18.33
N ILE A 117 18.39 16.51 -17.19
CA ILE A 117 18.61 15.12 -16.79
C ILE A 117 17.75 14.16 -17.63
N VAL A 118 16.47 14.48 -17.83
CA VAL A 118 15.50 13.62 -18.53
C VAL A 118 15.77 13.57 -20.05
N ASN A 119 16.17 14.69 -20.65
CA ASN A 119 16.40 14.79 -22.09
C ASN A 119 17.81 14.33 -22.52
N ARG A 120 18.63 13.83 -21.60
CA ARG A 120 19.97 13.30 -21.88
C ARG A 120 19.86 11.88 -22.45
N LYS A 121 19.35 11.75 -23.68
CA LYS A 121 19.57 10.57 -24.53
C LYS A 121 20.53 10.92 -25.65
#